data_AF-A0A0M3QXU1-F1
#
_entry.id   AF-A0A0M3QXU1-F1
#
_cell.length_a   1.000
_cell.length_b   1.000
_cell.length_c   1.000
_cell.angle_alpha   90.00
_cell.angle_beta   90.00
_cell.angle_gamma   90.00
#
_symmetry.space_group_name_H-M   'P 1'
#
loop_
_entity.id
_entity.type
_entity.pdbx_description
1 polymer ?
#
loop_
_entity_poly.entity_id
_entity_poly.type
_entity_poly.pdbx_seq_one_letter_code
_entity_poly.pdbx_strand_id
1 'polypeptide(L)'
;MNPSNLGKQNGALVLEILQVLGRPATIKEVSQRVADIYKVARNRIQPVVGDVLGAGVRQGFFRCRNRRYAIVKPTIEQLRREIDEYVVEMLMLDNANSNANAAAAAAAGGGGQMLPKPSPLMIKLEQLDATPPPSSQYVVSASPSSGELRERTPPGD
;
A
#
# COMPACT_ATOMS: atom_id res chain seq x y z
N MET A 1 -5.97 9.46 -15.34
CA MET A 1 -5.02 9.16 -14.24
C MET A 1 -5.46 7.86 -13.59
N ASN A 2 -4.60 6.83 -13.55
CA ASN A 2 -4.92 5.54 -12.94
C ASN A 2 -4.84 5.64 -11.40
N PRO A 3 -5.93 5.37 -10.65
CA PRO A 3 -5.94 5.44 -9.18
C PRO A 3 -4.97 4.44 -8.52
N SER A 4 -4.51 3.43 -9.26
CA SER A 4 -3.57 2.39 -8.81
C SER A 4 -2.13 2.87 -8.53
N ASN A 5 -1.75 4.07 -8.96
CA ASN A 5 -0.44 4.65 -8.64
C ASN A 5 -0.44 5.46 -7.33
N LEU A 6 -1.62 5.85 -6.81
CA LEU A 6 -1.71 6.51 -5.49
C LEU A 6 -1.51 5.50 -4.35
N GLY A 7 -1.98 4.26 -4.53
CA GLY A 7 -1.79 3.16 -3.58
C GLY A 7 -0.32 2.81 -3.38
N LYS A 8 0.44 2.68 -4.49
CA LYS A 8 1.89 2.40 -4.52
C LYS A 8 2.77 3.43 -3.80
N GLN A 9 2.25 4.63 -3.58
CA GLN A 9 2.97 5.68 -2.85
C GLN A 9 2.66 5.65 -1.36
N ASN A 10 1.54 5.07 -0.93
CA ASN A 10 1.08 5.22 0.45
C ASN A 10 1.88 4.35 1.43
N GLY A 11 2.18 3.09 1.09
CA GLY A 11 3.00 2.22 1.92
C GLY A 11 4.43 2.73 2.06
N ALA A 12 5.04 3.08 0.93
CA ALA A 12 6.38 3.68 0.86
C ALA A 12 6.47 5.01 1.63
N LEU A 13 5.49 5.90 1.47
CA LEU A 13 5.46 7.18 2.18
C LEU A 13 5.31 7.01 3.69
N VAL A 14 4.44 6.10 4.14
CA VAL A 14 4.26 5.82 5.58
C VAL A 14 5.54 5.21 6.18
N LEU A 15 6.21 4.33 5.44
CA LEU A 15 7.53 3.81 5.80
C LEU A 15 8.55 4.95 5.96
N GLU A 16 8.65 5.83 4.96
CA GLU A 16 9.57 6.97 4.97
C GLU A 16 9.30 7.91 6.14
N ILE A 17 8.04 8.27 6.39
CA ILE A 17 7.65 9.14 7.50
C ILE A 17 8.05 8.53 8.84
N LEU A 18 7.78 7.25 9.07
CA LEU A 18 8.20 6.57 10.30
C LEU A 18 9.73 6.50 10.44
N GLN A 19 10.45 6.41 9.32
CA GLN A 19 11.90 6.41 9.29
C GLN A 19 12.46 7.78 9.65
N VAL A 20 11.94 8.85 9.06
CA VAL A 20 12.30 10.25 9.36
C VAL A 20 11.97 10.62 10.81
N LEU A 21 10.85 10.14 11.35
CA LEU A 21 10.50 10.39 12.75
C LEU A 21 11.47 9.72 13.73
N GLY A 22 12.12 8.62 13.34
CA GLY A 22 13.14 7.93 14.16
C GLY A 22 12.63 7.35 15.48
N ARG A 23 11.33 7.45 15.77
CA ARG A 23 10.68 7.01 17.01
C ARG A 23 9.30 6.43 16.73
N PRO A 24 8.75 5.61 17.65
CA PRO A 24 7.37 5.16 17.53
C PRO A 24 6.40 6.34 17.44
N ALA A 25 5.47 6.29 16.49
CA ALA A 25 4.53 7.37 16.20
C ALA A 25 3.09 6.89 16.14
N THR A 26 2.16 7.77 16.48
CA THR A 26 0.71 7.49 16.42
C THR A 26 0.16 7.71 15.00
N ILE A 27 -1.02 7.15 14.72
CA ILE A 27 -1.76 7.40 13.46
C ILE A 27 -1.93 8.91 13.24
N LYS A 28 -2.23 9.68 14.30
CA LYS A 28 -2.40 11.14 14.23
C LYS A 28 -1.13 11.85 13.75
N GLU A 29 0.03 11.47 14.30
CA GLU A 29 1.32 12.06 13.92
C GLU A 29 1.69 11.73 12.47
N VAL A 30 1.53 10.47 12.07
CA VAL A 30 1.81 10.03 10.68
C VAL A 30 0.85 10.71 9.72
N SER A 31 -0.46 10.73 10.03
CA SER A 31 -1.48 11.36 9.20
C SER A 31 -1.28 12.87 9.06
N GLN A 32 -0.77 13.54 10.10
CA GLN A 32 -0.43 14.96 10.03
C GLN A 32 0.70 15.18 9.03
N ARG A 33 1.77 14.38 9.08
CA ARG A 33 2.89 14.49 8.13
C ARG A 33 2.46 14.23 6.69
N VAL A 34 1.63 13.21 6.46
CA VAL A 34 1.08 12.93 5.12
C VAL A 34 0.22 14.09 4.63
N ALA A 35 -0.64 14.64 5.50
CA ALA A 35 -1.49 15.79 5.19
C ALA A 35 -0.66 17.04 4.84
N ASP A 36 0.45 17.28 5.55
CA ASP A 36 1.35 18.41 5.32
C ASP A 36 2.08 18.31 3.98
N ILE A 37 2.42 17.10 3.54
CA ILE A 37 3.07 16.81 2.25
C ILE A 37 2.10 17.05 1.09
N TYR A 38 0.89 16.48 1.16
CA TYR A 38 -0.09 16.59 0.08
C TYR A 38 -0.97 17.85 0.14
N LYS A 39 -0.80 18.69 1.17
CA LYS A 39 -1.62 19.89 1.41
C LYS A 39 -3.13 19.58 1.47
N VAL A 40 -3.49 18.53 2.21
CA VAL A 40 -4.89 18.08 2.38
C VAL A 40 -5.30 18.06 3.86
N ALA A 41 -6.59 17.99 4.13
CA ALA A 41 -7.10 17.90 5.50
C ALA A 41 -6.76 16.53 6.13
N ARG A 42 -6.11 16.54 7.30
CA ARG A 42 -5.74 15.33 8.07
C ARG A 42 -6.89 14.33 8.21
N ASN A 43 -8.09 14.82 8.51
CA ASN A 43 -9.26 13.96 8.76
C ASN A 43 -9.63 13.10 7.54
N ARG A 44 -9.30 13.55 6.32
CA ARG A 44 -9.56 12.78 5.08
C ARG A 44 -8.54 11.67 4.85
N ILE A 45 -7.30 11.84 5.32
CA ILE A 45 -6.20 10.90 5.07
C ILE A 45 -5.99 9.91 6.23
N GLN A 46 -6.44 10.29 7.44
CA GLN A 46 -6.30 9.49 8.64
C GLN A 46 -6.84 8.05 8.53
N PRO A 47 -8.01 7.75 7.91
CA PRO A 47 -8.45 6.37 7.75
C PRO A 47 -7.49 5.57 6.86
N VAL A 48 -7.05 6.14 5.73
CA VAL A 48 -6.11 5.51 4.80
C VAL A 48 -4.77 5.20 5.47
N VAL A 49 -4.24 6.16 6.24
CA VAL A 49 -3.00 5.95 7.00
C VAL A 49 -3.19 4.85 8.06
N GLY A 50 -4.36 4.79 8.70
CA GLY A 50 -4.70 3.71 9.62
C GLY A 50 -4.70 2.34 8.95
N ASP A 51 -5.28 2.23 7.76
CA ASP A 51 -5.34 0.98 6.99
C ASP A 51 -3.94 0.52 6.57
N VAL A 52 -3.10 1.43 6.07
CA VAL A 52 -1.71 1.15 5.67
C VAL A 52 -0.88 0.70 6.87
N LEU A 53 -0.99 1.40 8.01
CA LEU A 53 -0.30 1.01 9.24
C LEU A 53 -0.77 -0.35 9.75
N GLY A 54 -2.09 -0.63 9.67
CA GLY A 54 -2.65 -1.93 10.01
C GLY A 54 -2.16 -3.05 9.10
N ALA A 55 -2.13 -2.81 7.79
CA ALA A 55 -1.59 -3.75 6.81
C ALA A 55 -0.10 -4.01 7.06
N GLY A 56 0.69 -2.98 7.33
CA GLY A 56 2.12 -3.10 7.62
C GLY A 56 2.42 -3.87 8.89
N VAL A 57 1.52 -3.84 9.89
CA VAL A 57 1.61 -4.74 11.05
C VAL A 57 1.36 -6.18 10.65
N ARG A 58 0.30 -6.47 9.86
CA ARG A 58 -0.01 -7.83 9.41
C ARG A 58 1.11 -8.43 8.55
N GLN A 59 1.76 -7.61 7.73
CA GLN A 59 2.84 -8.03 6.84
C GLN A 59 4.22 -8.08 7.52
N GLY A 60 4.34 -7.57 8.76
CA GLY A 60 5.59 -7.61 9.54
C GLY A 60 6.57 -6.47 9.29
N PHE A 61 6.15 -5.43 8.58
CA PHE A 61 6.94 -4.20 8.36
C PHE A 61 6.89 -3.25 9.56
N PHE A 62 5.77 -3.25 10.27
CA PHE A 62 5.55 -2.43 11.46
C PHE A 62 5.26 -3.27 12.69
N ARG A 63 5.62 -2.74 13.85
CA ARG A 63 5.12 -3.19 15.15
C ARG A 63 4.24 -2.11 15.76
N CYS A 64 3.14 -2.50 16.40
CA CYS A 64 2.29 -1.58 17.15
C CYS A 64 2.38 -1.90 18.65
N ARG A 65 2.74 -0.90 19.46
CA ARG A 65 2.73 -1.00 20.93
C ARG A 65 2.20 0.31 21.51
N ASN A 66 1.25 0.23 22.44
CA ASN A 66 0.60 1.41 23.05
C ASN A 66 0.05 2.39 21.99
N ARG A 67 -0.58 1.87 20.93
CA ARG A 67 -1.09 2.65 19.78
C ARG A 67 -0.03 3.47 19.03
N ARG A 68 1.25 3.12 19.19
CA ARG A 68 2.36 3.70 18.44
C ARG A 68 2.96 2.65 17.52
N TYR A 69 3.20 3.06 16.29
CA TYR A 69 3.75 2.26 15.22
C TYR A 69 5.24 2.56 15.09
N ALA A 70 6.04 1.51 14.91
CA ALA A 70 7.46 1.62 14.66
C ALA A 70 7.88 0.62 13.59
N ILE A 71 8.92 0.98 12.85
CA ILE A 71 9.53 0.12 11.83
C ILE A 71 10.19 -1.10 12.50
N VAL A 72 10.00 -2.27 11.89
CA VAL A 72 10.78 -3.48 12.20
C VAL A 72 12.08 -3.41 11.38
N LYS A 73 13.15 -2.86 11.97
CA LYS A 73 14.41 -2.59 11.26
C LYS A 73 14.98 -3.81 10.51
N PRO A 74 15.05 -5.02 11.09
CA PRO A 74 15.57 -6.18 10.38
C PRO A 74 14.78 -6.51 9.10
N THR A 75 13.46 -6.37 9.13
CA THR A 75 12.60 -6.59 7.95
C THR A 75 12.92 -5.58 6.84
N ILE A 76 13.12 -4.31 7.18
CA ILE A 76 13.44 -3.27 6.19
C ILE A 76 14.85 -3.42 5.63
N GLU A 77 15.82 -3.77 6.48
CA GLU A 77 17.19 -4.05 6.03
C GLU A 77 17.22 -5.27 5.10
N GLN A 78 16.45 -6.31 5.43
CA GLN A 78 16.30 -7.48 4.55
C GLN A 78 15.65 -7.11 3.22
N LEU A 79 14.54 -6.37 3.24
CA LEU A 79 13.87 -5.90 2.02
C LEU A 79 14.80 -5.06 1.15
N ARG A 80 15.63 -4.17 1.73
CA ARG A 80 16.61 -3.38 0.98
C ARG A 80 17.63 -4.27 0.26
N ARG A 81 18.20 -5.25 0.97
CA ARG A 81 19.14 -6.21 0.38
C ARG A 81 18.50 -7.00 -0.76
N GLU A 82 17.27 -7.49 -0.57
CA GLU A 82 16.55 -8.23 -1.60
C GLU A 82 16.25 -7.39 -2.85
N ILE A 83 15.93 -6.09 -2.68
CA ILE A 83 15.76 -5.16 -3.81
C ILE A 83 17.10 -4.92 -4.52
N ASP A 84 18.18 -4.69 -3.78
CA ASP A 84 19.50 -4.46 -4.35
C ASP A 84 19.97 -5.68 -5.17
N GLU A 85 19.79 -6.90 -4.62
CA GLU A 85 20.07 -8.16 -5.31
C GLU A 85 19.23 -8.31 -6.59
N TYR A 86 17.92 -8.03 -6.50
CA TYR A 86 17.01 -8.09 -7.65
C TYR A 86 17.40 -7.11 -8.77
N VAL A 87 17.82 -5.89 -8.41
CA VAL A 87 18.28 -4.88 -9.37
C VAL A 87 19.59 -5.31 -10.02
N VAL A 88 20.54 -5.85 -9.24
CA VAL A 88 21.79 -6.39 -9.77
C VAL A 88 21.52 -7.52 -10.77
N GLU A 89 20.60 -8.43 -10.44
CA GLU A 89 20.22 -9.53 -11.33
C GLU A 89 19.57 -9.02 -12.62
N MET A 90 18.66 -8.04 -12.55
CA MET A 90 18.10 -7.39 -13.75
C MET A 90 19.19 -6.75 -14.63
N LEU A 91 20.12 -6.00 -14.03
CA LEU A 91 21.21 -5.36 -14.79
C LEU A 91 22.16 -6.39 -15.41
N MET A 92 22.39 -7.54 -14.75
CA MET A 92 23.16 -8.64 -15.31
C MET A 92 22.45 -9.29 -16.49
N LEU A 93 21.13 -9.52 -16.38
CA LEU A 93 20.29 -10.01 -17.47
C LEU A 93 20.31 -9.05 -18.65
N ASP A 94 20.16 -7.74 -18.43
CA ASP A 94 20.19 -6.72 -19.49
C ASP A 94 21.56 -6.65 -20.19
N ASN A 95 22.67 -6.72 -19.43
CA ASN A 95 24.02 -6.74 -20.00
C ASN A 95 24.31 -8.04 -20.77
N ALA A 96 23.88 -9.20 -20.25
CA ALA A 96 23.99 -10.47 -20.96
C ALA A 96 23.17 -10.45 -22.25
N ASN A 97 21.97 -9.88 -22.23
CA ASN A 97 21.11 -9.76 -23.41
C ASN A 97 21.65 -8.74 -24.42
N SER A 98 22.30 -7.66 -23.96
CA SER A 98 22.97 -6.67 -24.81
C SER A 98 24.21 -7.25 -25.50
N ASN A 99 25.01 -8.05 -24.77
CA ASN A 99 26.16 -8.76 -25.33
C ASN A 99 25.75 -9.95 -26.23
N ALA A 100 24.68 -10.67 -25.86
CA ALA A 100 24.12 -11.73 -26.68
C ALA A 100 23.47 -11.17 -27.95
N ASN A 101 22.78 -10.03 -27.91
CA ASN A 101 22.22 -9.39 -29.11
C ASN A 101 23.29 -8.82 -30.05
N ALA A 102 24.47 -8.44 -29.55
CA ALA A 102 25.62 -8.13 -30.41
C ALA A 102 26.16 -9.37 -31.16
N ALA A 103 26.03 -10.57 -30.57
CA ALA A 103 26.39 -11.84 -31.21
C ALA A 103 25.21 -12.50 -32.00
N ALA A 104 23.96 -12.22 -31.61
CA ALA A 104 22.73 -12.83 -32.12
C ALA A 104 21.98 -11.94 -33.12
N ALA A 105 22.42 -10.70 -33.39
CA ALA A 105 22.03 -9.99 -34.61
C ALA A 105 22.41 -10.75 -35.90
N ALA A 106 23.21 -11.82 -35.79
CA ALA A 106 23.49 -12.78 -36.85
C ALA A 106 22.48 -13.97 -36.94
N ALA A 107 21.61 -14.19 -35.94
CA ALA A 107 20.69 -15.33 -35.92
C ALA A 107 19.35 -15.00 -35.24
N ALA A 108 18.31 -14.96 -36.07
CA ALA A 108 16.90 -14.74 -35.80
C ALA A 108 16.32 -15.11 -34.40
N GLY A 109 15.44 -14.23 -33.92
CA GLY A 109 14.09 -14.62 -33.47
C GLY A 109 13.89 -15.08 -32.02
N GLY A 110 13.17 -14.26 -31.24
CA GLY A 110 12.16 -14.72 -30.27
C GLY A 110 12.66 -15.44 -29.01
N GLY A 111 13.05 -14.68 -27.99
CA GLY A 111 13.19 -15.19 -26.61
C GLY A 111 12.41 -14.30 -25.65
N GLY A 112 11.33 -14.81 -25.07
CA GLY A 112 10.59 -14.11 -24.00
C GLY A 112 11.53 -13.85 -22.83
N GLN A 113 11.76 -12.58 -22.51
CA GLN A 113 12.63 -12.18 -21.42
C GLN A 113 12.05 -12.70 -20.09
N MET A 114 12.71 -13.69 -19.48
CA MET A 114 12.44 -14.08 -18.10
C MET A 114 12.96 -12.97 -17.19
N LEU A 115 12.07 -12.10 -16.74
CA LEU A 115 12.36 -11.20 -15.63
C LEU A 115 12.67 -12.04 -14.37
N PRO A 116 13.62 -11.59 -13.52
CA PRO A 116 13.88 -12.26 -12.27
C PRO A 116 12.61 -12.25 -11.39
N LYS A 117 12.50 -13.23 -10.49
CA LYS A 117 11.31 -13.36 -9.64
C LYS A 117 11.45 -12.44 -8.41
N PRO A 118 10.47 -11.57 -8.10
CA PRO A 118 10.56 -10.69 -6.94
C PRO A 118 10.54 -11.51 -5.64
N SER A 119 11.22 -11.01 -4.61
CA SER A 119 11.30 -11.68 -3.32
C SER A 119 9.95 -11.66 -2.58
N PRO A 120 9.73 -12.58 -1.62
CA PRO A 120 8.51 -12.57 -0.81
C PRO A 120 8.27 -11.25 -0.05
N LEU A 121 9.32 -10.54 0.40
CA LEU A 121 9.13 -9.23 1.06
C LEU A 121 8.78 -8.14 0.06
N MET A 122 9.34 -8.16 -1.15
CA MET A 122 8.93 -7.24 -2.22
C MET A 122 7.45 -7.42 -2.57
N ILE A 123 6.98 -8.67 -2.68
CA ILE A 123 5.57 -8.97 -2.91
C ILE A 123 4.69 -8.46 -1.75
N LYS A 124 5.13 -8.65 -0.50
CA LYS A 124 4.40 -8.13 0.66
C LYS A 124 4.35 -6.61 0.70
N LEU A 125 5.40 -5.93 0.25
CA LEU A 125 5.41 -4.47 0.11
C LEU A 125 4.37 -4.04 -0.93
N GLU A 126 4.32 -4.70 -2.10
CA GLU A 126 3.28 -4.44 -3.10
C GLU A 126 1.86 -4.68 -2.56
N GLN A 127 1.68 -5.66 -1.68
CA GLN A 127 0.39 -5.92 -1.02
C GLN A 127 -0.01 -4.83 -0.02
N LEU A 128 0.95 -4.13 0.61
CA LEU A 128 0.64 -2.95 1.43
C LEU A 128 -0.02 -1.86 0.60
N ASP A 129 0.38 -1.74 -0.66
CA ASP A 129 -0.11 -0.75 -1.59
C ASP A 129 -1.41 -1.17 -2.29
N ALA A 130 -1.64 -2.49 -2.41
CA ALA A 130 -2.79 -3.08 -3.06
C ALA A 130 -3.97 -3.36 -2.12
N THR A 131 -3.85 -3.10 -0.81
CA THR A 131 -4.95 -3.30 0.13
C THR A 131 -6.05 -2.26 -0.18
N PRO A 132 -7.22 -2.65 -0.74
CA PRO A 132 -8.31 -1.71 -0.89
C PRO A 132 -8.72 -1.23 0.51
N PRO A 133 -9.21 0.01 0.68
CA PRO A 133 -9.85 0.37 1.93
C PRO A 133 -10.90 -0.71 2.21
N PRO A 134 -11.02 -1.26 3.44
CA PRO A 134 -12.19 -2.03 3.76
C PRO A 134 -13.36 -1.12 3.42
N SER A 135 -14.19 -1.55 2.48
CA SER A 135 -15.48 -0.94 2.22
C SER A 135 -16.13 -0.81 3.58
N SER A 136 -16.15 0.43 4.09
CA SER A 136 -16.84 0.77 5.30
C SER A 136 -18.30 0.61 4.95
N GLN A 137 -18.79 -0.63 5.03
CA GLN A 137 -20.19 -0.92 5.22
C GLN A 137 -20.51 -0.29 6.57
N TYR A 138 -20.80 1.00 6.53
CA TYR A 138 -21.75 1.59 7.44
C TYR A 138 -23.07 0.84 7.21
N VAL A 139 -23.18 -0.35 7.79
CA VAL A 139 -24.47 -0.86 8.24
C VAL A 139 -24.91 0.12 9.32
N VAL A 140 -25.52 1.22 8.88
CA VAL A 140 -26.48 1.94 9.71
C VAL A 140 -27.54 0.90 10.00
N SER A 141 -27.44 0.34 11.19
CA SER A 141 -28.42 -0.59 11.74
C SER A 141 -29.77 0.10 11.64
N ALA A 142 -30.62 -0.40 10.74
CA ALA A 142 -32.01 -0.01 10.71
C ALA A 142 -32.60 -0.38 12.08
N SER A 143 -32.93 0.64 12.87
CA SER A 143 -33.67 0.49 14.11
C SER A 143 -34.95 -0.33 13.85
N PRO A 144 -35.25 -1.36 14.64
CA PRO A 144 -36.57 -1.96 14.62
C PRO A 144 -37.49 -1.05 15.45
N SER A 145 -38.10 -0.04 14.82
CA SER A 145 -39.27 0.60 15.43
C SER A 145 -40.50 -0.16 14.96
N SER A 146 -41.03 -0.94 15.90
CA SER A 146 -42.29 -1.67 15.84
C SER A 146 -43.45 -0.77 15.35
N GLY A 147 -44.38 -1.37 14.61
CA GLY A 147 -45.36 -0.69 13.76
C GLY A 147 -46.47 0.09 14.46
N GLU A 148 -47.29 0.77 13.64
CA GLU A 148 -48.74 0.60 13.56
C GLU A 148 -49.35 1.45 12.41
N LEU A 149 -50.31 0.84 11.72
CA LEU A 149 -51.50 1.38 11.03
C LEU A 149 -51.45 2.63 10.14
N ARG A 150 -51.40 2.37 8.82
CA ARG A 150 -52.48 2.58 7.83
C ARG A 150 -53.60 3.60 8.18
N GLU A 151 -53.60 4.77 7.54
CA GLU A 151 -54.80 5.57 7.19
C GLU A 151 -54.50 6.43 5.93
N ARG A 152 -55.06 6.08 4.77
CA ARG A 152 -56.27 6.62 4.10
C ARG A 152 -56.11 8.04 3.51
N THR A 153 -56.27 8.09 2.19
CA THR A 153 -56.35 9.24 1.27
C THR A 153 -57.48 10.23 1.61
N PRO A 154 -57.33 11.54 1.30
CA PRO A 154 -58.40 12.52 1.46
C PRO A 154 -59.34 12.56 0.24
N PRO A 155 -60.66 12.85 0.40
CA PRO A 155 -61.54 13.20 -0.71
C PRO A 155 -61.50 14.71 -1.00
N GLY A 156 -61.72 15.06 -2.27
CA GLY A 156 -61.92 16.43 -2.72
C GLY A 156 -63.35 16.93 -2.53
N ASP A 157 -63.45 18.26 -2.48
CA ASP A 157 -64.64 19.06 -2.79
C ASP A 157 -64.16 20.19 -3.72
#